data_AF-A0AAV4L9Y7-F1
#
_entry.id   AF-A0AAV4L9Y7-F1
#
_cell.length_a   1.000
_cell.length_b   1.000
_cell.length_c   1.000
_cell.angle_alpha   90.00
_cell.angle_beta   90.00
_cell.angle_gamma   90.00
#
_symmetry.space_group_name_H-M   'P 1'
#
loop_
_entity.id
_entity.type
_entity.pdbx_description
1 polymer ?
#
loop_
_entity_poly.entity_id
_entity_poly.type
_entity_poly.pdbx_seq_one_letter_code
_entity_poly.pdbx_strand_id
1 'polypeptide(L)'
;MIFCCSDSIYLLIKLADVAITSLPTSCRRVRILTARLSEIDKKDGFDFEKRMFFHFQKVGWDVKITPRSGDHGADIVGREPSGVCVVIQAERWNYKVGASSVEEVIRAREYYGAKRMIVITNNYLTPKAKRIAESACVKFWERNRLIDELAIVNKQRSRELTPMHS
;
A
#
# COMPACT_ATOMS: atom_id res chain seq x y z
N MET A 1 -42.01 39.12 -28.34
CA MET A 1 -41.97 37.65 -28.51
C MET A 1 -40.79 37.33 -29.39
N ILE A 2 -39.74 36.70 -28.85
CA ILE A 2 -38.75 35.80 -29.48
C ILE A 2 -37.75 35.49 -28.35
N PHE A 3 -38.01 34.43 -27.60
CA PHE A 3 -37.07 33.78 -26.70
C PHE A 3 -37.35 32.29 -26.88
N CYS A 4 -36.44 31.55 -27.54
CA CYS A 4 -36.27 30.09 -27.48
C CYS A 4 -35.44 29.63 -28.68
N CYS A 5 -34.11 29.74 -28.63
CA CYS A 5 -33.26 28.91 -29.50
C CYS A 5 -31.84 28.67 -28.97
N SER A 6 -31.41 29.39 -27.92
CA SER A 6 -30.08 29.24 -27.29
C SER A 6 -30.02 28.13 -26.22
N ASP A 7 -31.14 27.81 -25.56
CA ASP A 7 -31.16 26.81 -24.48
C ASP A 7 -31.11 25.36 -25.00
N SER A 8 -31.62 25.10 -26.20
CA SER A 8 -31.60 23.77 -26.82
C SER A 8 -30.19 23.31 -27.20
N ILE A 9 -29.31 24.23 -27.59
CA ILE A 9 -27.90 23.93 -27.89
C ILE A 9 -27.13 23.73 -26.58
N TYR A 10 -27.40 24.54 -25.56
CA TYR A 10 -26.73 24.43 -24.26
C TYR A 10 -27.04 23.09 -23.55
N LEU A 11 -28.26 22.57 -23.72
CA LEU A 11 -28.65 21.26 -23.19
C LEU A 11 -27.94 20.10 -23.91
N LEU A 12 -27.76 20.20 -25.23
CA LEU A 12 -27.05 19.17 -26.02
C LEU A 12 -25.55 19.12 -25.69
N ILE A 13 -24.91 20.26 -25.43
CA ILE A 13 -23.50 20.31 -25.01
C ILE A 13 -23.32 19.68 -23.62
N LYS A 14 -24.22 19.96 -22.66
CA LYS A 14 -24.16 19.35 -21.32
C LYS A 14 -24.31 17.83 -21.32
N LEU A 15 -25.11 17.26 -22.23
CA LEU A 15 -25.28 15.81 -22.32
C LEU A 15 -24.03 15.10 -22.87
N ALA A 16 -23.28 15.76 -23.76
CA ALA A 16 -22.01 15.25 -24.27
C ALA A 16 -20.92 15.24 -23.17
N ASP A 17 -20.83 16.29 -22.35
CA ASP A 17 -19.87 16.35 -21.23
C ASP A 17 -20.11 15.27 -20.17
N VAL A 18 -21.38 14.98 -19.86
CA VAL A 18 -21.76 13.88 -18.95
C VAL A 18 -21.31 12.53 -19.50
N ALA A 19 -21.44 12.30 -20.82
CA ALA A 19 -21.04 11.04 -21.44
C ALA A 19 -19.50 10.84 -21.46
N ILE A 20 -18.71 11.90 -21.69
CA ILE A 20 -17.23 11.81 -21.73
C ILE A 20 -16.66 11.47 -20.35
N THR A 21 -17.28 11.93 -19.25
CA THR A 21 -16.87 11.57 -17.88
C THR A 21 -17.18 10.13 -17.47
N SER A 22 -17.93 9.39 -18.30
CA SER A 22 -18.32 7.99 -18.03
C SER A 22 -17.42 6.95 -18.70
N LEU A 23 -16.32 7.35 -19.36
CA LEU A 23 -15.33 6.38 -19.85
C LEU A 23 -14.76 5.59 -18.65
N PRO A 24 -14.83 4.24 -18.68
CA PRO A 24 -14.37 3.43 -17.57
C PRO A 24 -12.85 3.58 -17.41
N THR A 25 -12.45 4.36 -16.41
CA THR A 25 -11.08 4.60 -15.95
C THR A 25 -10.29 3.35 -15.54
N SER A 26 -10.91 2.16 -15.59
CA SER A 26 -10.33 0.89 -15.18
C SER A 26 -9.05 0.52 -15.94
N CYS A 27 -8.97 0.72 -17.27
CA CYS A 27 -7.80 0.26 -18.03
C CYS A 27 -6.51 1.05 -17.73
N ARG A 28 -6.59 2.37 -17.51
CA ARG A 28 -5.39 3.20 -17.26
C ARG A 28 -4.84 3.00 -15.85
N ARG A 29 -5.73 2.82 -14.86
CA ARG A 29 -5.35 2.55 -13.47
C ARG A 29 -4.72 1.15 -13.34
N VAL A 30 -5.33 0.11 -13.93
CA VAL A 30 -4.77 -1.25 -13.90
C VAL A 30 -3.37 -1.31 -14.52
N ARG A 31 -3.13 -0.65 -15.67
CA ARG A 31 -1.83 -0.69 -16.38
C ARG A 31 -0.68 -0.05 -15.60
N ILE A 32 -0.93 1.03 -14.87
CA ILE A 32 0.06 1.69 -14.00
C ILE A 32 0.37 0.81 -12.78
N LEU A 33 -0.64 0.15 -12.22
CA LEU A 33 -0.48 -0.73 -11.05
C LEU A 33 0.31 -2.00 -11.42
N THR A 34 0.04 -2.60 -12.59
CA THR A 34 0.78 -3.77 -13.08
C THR A 34 2.25 -3.48 -13.38
N ALA A 35 2.57 -2.34 -14.00
CA ALA A 35 3.96 -1.96 -14.25
C ALA A 35 4.74 -1.65 -12.96
N ARG A 36 4.06 -1.19 -11.91
CA ARG A 36 4.68 -0.93 -10.59
C ARG A 36 4.93 -2.21 -9.80
N LEU A 37 4.08 -3.21 -9.98
CA LEU A 37 4.25 -4.52 -9.38
C LEU A 37 5.46 -5.25 -9.97
N SER A 38 5.66 -5.19 -11.30
CA SER A 38 6.84 -5.81 -11.91
C SER A 38 8.15 -5.25 -11.37
N GLU A 39 8.18 -3.97 -10.98
CA GLU A 39 9.35 -3.36 -10.35
C GLU A 39 9.55 -3.81 -8.90
N ILE A 40 8.47 -4.13 -8.18
CA ILE A 40 8.56 -4.72 -6.84
C ILE A 40 9.04 -6.16 -6.92
N ASP A 41 8.52 -6.92 -7.89
CA ASP A 41 8.81 -8.35 -8.06
C ASP A 41 10.26 -8.59 -8.52
N LYS A 42 10.91 -7.62 -9.17
CA LYS A 42 12.32 -7.69 -9.60
C LYS A 42 13.32 -7.34 -8.49
N LYS A 43 12.87 -6.77 -7.37
CA LYS A 43 13.77 -6.33 -6.30
C LYS A 43 14.26 -7.49 -5.44
N ASP A 44 15.43 -7.34 -4.84
CA ASP A 44 15.85 -8.25 -3.79
C ASP A 44 15.02 -8.05 -2.50
N GLY A 45 15.08 -9.00 -1.56
CA GLY A 45 14.29 -8.94 -0.33
C GLY A 45 14.62 -7.71 0.52
N PHE A 46 15.90 -7.37 0.61
CA PHE A 46 16.37 -6.23 1.39
C PHE A 46 15.93 -4.88 0.79
N ASP A 47 15.94 -4.79 -0.54
CA ASP A 47 15.39 -3.66 -1.28
C ASP A 47 13.88 -3.51 -1.06
N PHE A 48 13.16 -4.62 -0.90
CA PHE A 48 11.74 -4.62 -0.55
C PHE A 48 11.51 -4.09 0.87
N GLU A 49 12.27 -4.57 1.86
CA GLU A 49 12.25 -4.08 3.23
C GLU A 49 12.52 -2.58 3.29
N LYS A 50 13.61 -2.11 2.67
CA LYS A 50 13.94 -0.69 2.56
C LYS A 50 12.82 0.13 1.94
N ARG A 51 12.18 -0.40 0.90
CA ARG A 51 11.06 0.27 0.25
C ARG A 51 9.86 0.42 1.19
N MET A 52 9.58 -0.59 2.01
CA MET A 52 8.54 -0.52 3.03
C MET A 52 8.90 0.47 4.13
N PHE A 53 10.16 0.45 4.60
CA PHE A 53 10.68 1.43 5.55
C PHE A 53 10.44 2.87 5.07
N PHE A 54 10.86 3.22 3.85
CA PHE A 54 10.63 4.55 3.30
C PHE A 54 9.15 4.87 3.08
N HIS A 55 8.32 3.87 2.76
CA HIS A 55 6.88 4.06 2.67
C HIS A 55 6.30 4.48 4.03
N PHE A 56 6.64 3.77 5.11
CA PHE A 56 6.17 4.08 6.46
C PHE A 56 6.64 5.46 6.94
N GLN A 57 7.91 5.81 6.71
CA GLN A 57 8.39 7.17 7.01
C GLN A 57 7.59 8.25 6.28
N LYS A 58 7.27 8.04 4.99
CA LYS A 58 6.49 8.99 4.20
C LYS A 58 5.06 9.15 4.67
N VAL A 59 4.45 8.11 5.21
CA VAL A 59 3.12 8.20 5.83
C VAL A 59 3.16 8.65 7.30
N GLY A 60 4.32 9.14 7.76
CA GLY A 60 4.49 9.81 9.05
C GLY A 60 4.83 8.89 10.22
N TRP A 61 5.21 7.64 9.97
CA TRP A 61 5.58 6.72 11.05
C TRP A 61 7.05 6.89 11.43
N ASP A 62 7.36 6.76 12.73
CA ASP A 62 8.73 6.68 13.23
C ASP A 62 9.17 5.21 13.24
N VAL A 63 9.94 4.80 12.22
CA VAL A 63 10.33 3.40 12.00
C VAL A 63 11.84 3.25 11.87
N LYS A 64 12.33 2.03 12.10
CA LYS A 64 13.72 1.61 11.96
C LYS A 64 13.77 0.20 11.38
N ILE A 65 14.75 -0.05 10.52
CA ILE A 65 15.07 -1.40 10.02
C ILE A 65 15.82 -2.15 11.12
N THR A 66 15.52 -3.43 11.32
CA THR A 66 16.22 -4.29 12.27
C THR A 66 17.52 -4.85 11.69
N PRO A 67 18.47 -5.30 12.52
CA PRO A 67 19.69 -5.94 12.03
C PRO A 67 19.36 -7.23 11.27
N ARG A 68 20.12 -7.55 10.21
CA ARG A 68 19.93 -8.76 9.40
C ARG A 68 20.09 -10.10 10.15
N SER A 69 20.64 -10.06 11.36
CA SER A 69 20.83 -11.21 12.22
C SER A 69 20.35 -10.84 13.63
N GLY A 70 19.54 -11.70 14.24
CA GLY A 70 18.92 -11.38 15.53
C GLY A 70 17.83 -10.32 15.40
N ASP A 71 17.10 -10.32 14.29
CA ASP A 71 15.90 -9.48 14.07
C ASP A 71 14.69 -9.95 14.90
N HIS A 72 14.80 -11.12 15.54
CA HIS A 72 13.75 -11.76 16.32
C HIS A 72 12.41 -11.90 15.56
N GLY A 73 12.45 -11.95 14.22
CA GLY A 73 11.28 -12.14 13.36
C GLY A 73 10.52 -10.85 12.98
N ALA A 74 11.18 -9.69 13.00
CA ALA A 74 10.64 -8.45 12.42
C ALA A 74 11.72 -7.72 11.61
N ASP A 75 11.46 -7.38 10.36
CA ASP A 75 12.38 -6.59 9.52
C ASP A 75 12.33 -5.09 9.84
N ILE A 76 11.19 -4.60 10.32
CA ILE A 76 10.97 -3.19 10.67
C ILE A 76 10.22 -3.08 11.99
N VAL A 77 10.68 -2.18 12.84
CA VAL A 77 10.01 -1.83 14.10
C VAL A 77 9.81 -0.33 14.20
N GLY A 78 8.76 0.11 14.89
CA GLY A 78 8.52 1.54 15.03
C GLY A 78 7.25 1.91 15.76
N ARG A 79 6.78 3.12 15.47
CA ARG A 79 5.62 3.75 16.09
C ARG A 79 4.76 4.45 15.04
N GLU A 80 3.46 4.15 15.08
CA GLU A 80 2.47 4.89 14.31
C GLU A 80 2.38 6.36 14.77
N PRO A 81 1.86 7.28 13.94
CA PRO A 81 1.56 8.65 14.36
C PRO A 81 0.67 8.74 15.61
N SER A 82 -0.17 7.72 15.81
CA SER A 82 -1.03 7.58 17.00
C SER A 82 -0.26 7.24 18.28
N GLY A 83 1.05 6.99 18.19
CA GLY A 83 1.90 6.58 19.30
C GLY A 83 1.98 5.07 19.53
N VAL A 84 1.29 4.24 18.74
CA VAL A 84 1.24 2.78 18.93
C VAL A 84 2.50 2.10 18.38
N CYS A 85 3.18 1.29 19.20
CA CYS A 85 4.31 0.47 18.77
C CYS A 85 3.88 -0.65 17.83
N VAL A 86 4.64 -0.85 16.75
CA VAL A 86 4.36 -1.80 15.67
C VAL A 86 5.62 -2.59 15.30
N VAL A 87 5.42 -3.87 15.01
CA VAL A 87 6.41 -4.76 14.37
C VAL A 87 5.90 -5.17 12.99
N ILE A 88 6.81 -5.24 12.02
CA ILE A 88 6.48 -5.47 10.63
C ILE A 88 7.46 -6.50 10.06
N GLN A 89 6.92 -7.56 9.47
CA GLN A 89 7.65 -8.51 8.63
C GLN A 89 7.32 -8.22 7.16
N ALA A 90 8.33 -8.07 6.31
CA ALA A 90 8.24 -7.66 4.91
C ALA A 90 8.88 -8.71 3.99
N GLU A 91 8.04 -9.58 3.44
CA GLU A 91 8.47 -10.73 2.65
C GLU A 91 8.28 -10.52 1.14
N ARG A 92 9.40 -10.45 0.41
CA ARG A 92 9.38 -10.55 -1.05
C ARG A 92 9.52 -12.01 -1.46
N TRP A 93 8.46 -12.60 -2.00
CA TRP A 93 8.44 -14.01 -2.35
C TRP A 93 7.83 -14.30 -3.74
N ASN A 94 8.39 -15.29 -4.43
CA ASN A 94 7.87 -15.75 -5.72
C ASN A 94 6.63 -16.65 -5.56
N TYR A 95 6.43 -17.18 -4.36
CA TYR A 95 5.31 -18.06 -4.01
C TYR A 95 4.45 -17.44 -2.93
N LYS A 96 3.35 -18.11 -2.56
CA LYS A 96 2.54 -17.70 -1.42
C LYS A 96 3.35 -17.78 -0.13
N VAL A 97 3.16 -16.80 0.75
CA VAL A 97 3.83 -16.71 2.05
C VAL A 97 3.23 -17.72 3.03
N GLY A 98 4.11 -18.47 3.69
CA GLY A 98 3.77 -19.54 4.63
C GLY A 98 3.35 -19.02 6.00
N ALA A 99 3.04 -19.96 6.90
CA ALA A 99 2.69 -19.65 8.28
C ALA A 99 3.90 -19.13 9.08
N SER A 100 5.12 -19.51 8.71
CA SER A 100 6.36 -19.13 9.41
C SER A 100 6.50 -17.62 9.56
N SER A 101 6.31 -16.85 8.49
CA SER A 101 6.45 -15.38 8.53
C SER A 101 5.41 -14.72 9.45
N VAL A 102 4.23 -15.33 9.60
CA VAL A 102 3.20 -14.86 10.55
C VAL A 102 3.59 -15.22 11.98
N GLU A 103 4.08 -16.44 12.21
CA GLU A 103 4.54 -16.90 13.52
C GLU A 103 5.80 -16.15 14.00
N GLU A 104 6.65 -15.71 13.08
CA GLU A 104 7.81 -14.86 13.35
C GLU A 104 7.39 -13.48 13.85
N VAL A 105 6.48 -12.79 13.15
CA VAL A 105 6.04 -11.45 13.61
C VAL A 105 5.27 -11.52 14.93
N ILE A 106 4.56 -12.63 15.20
CA ILE A 106 3.92 -12.88 16.49
C ILE A 106 4.95 -12.97 17.62
N ARG A 107 6.07 -13.67 17.39
CA ARG A 107 7.19 -13.74 18.34
C ARG A 107 7.87 -12.38 18.51
N ALA A 108 8.10 -11.66 17.42
CA ALA A 108 8.70 -10.33 17.43
C ALA A 108 7.88 -9.33 18.24
N ARG A 109 6.54 -9.42 18.18
CA ARG A 109 5.65 -8.56 18.96
C ARG A 109 5.99 -8.60 20.44
N GLU A 110 6.17 -9.79 20.99
CA GLU A 110 6.50 -9.99 22.39
C GLU A 110 7.88 -9.44 22.72
N TYR A 111 8.87 -9.77 21.88
CA TYR A 111 10.25 -9.32 22.05
C TYR A 111 10.37 -7.78 22.06
N TYR A 112 9.69 -7.11 21.14
CA TYR A 112 9.74 -5.64 20.99
C TYR A 112 8.66 -4.89 21.79
N GLY A 113 7.80 -5.58 22.54
CA GLY A 113 6.70 -4.96 23.30
C GLY A 113 5.70 -4.19 22.42
N ALA A 114 5.47 -4.66 21.20
CA ALA A 114 4.59 -3.99 20.25
C ALA A 114 3.12 -4.34 20.47
N LYS A 115 2.22 -3.42 20.10
CA LYS A 115 0.77 -3.64 20.17
C LYS A 115 0.17 -4.05 18.83
N ARG A 116 0.87 -3.77 17.73
CA ARG A 116 0.42 -4.08 16.37
C ARG A 116 1.47 -4.89 15.64
N MET A 117 0.99 -5.81 14.81
CA MET A 117 1.80 -6.68 13.96
C MET A 117 1.30 -6.56 12.53
N ILE A 118 2.24 -6.48 11.59
CA ILE A 118 1.94 -6.41 10.17
C ILE A 118 2.82 -7.37 9.40
N VAL A 119 2.24 -8.20 8.54
CA VAL A 119 2.96 -8.94 7.49
C VAL A 119 2.70 -8.28 6.16
N ILE A 120 3.75 -7.94 5.41
CA ILE A 120 3.65 -7.31 4.11
C ILE A 120 4.30 -8.22 3.09
N THR A 121 3.65 -8.44 1.95
CA THR A 121 4.24 -9.23 0.87
C THR A 121 3.81 -8.74 -0.50
N ASN A 122 4.69 -8.91 -1.49
CA ASN A 122 4.35 -8.72 -2.90
C ASN A 122 3.41 -9.81 -3.45
N ASN A 123 3.18 -10.88 -2.69
CA ASN A 123 2.36 -12.02 -3.07
C ASN A 123 1.13 -12.15 -2.14
N TYR A 124 0.64 -13.37 -1.95
CA TYR A 124 -0.49 -13.69 -1.10
C TYR A 124 -0.08 -14.66 -0.01
N LEU A 125 -0.75 -14.62 1.14
CA LEU A 125 -0.60 -15.60 2.20
C LEU A 125 -1.30 -16.91 1.79
N THR A 126 -0.75 -18.03 2.24
CA THR A 126 -1.46 -19.31 2.18
C THR A 126 -2.74 -19.26 3.04
N PRO A 127 -3.77 -20.08 2.76
CA PRO A 127 -4.97 -20.14 3.60
C PRO A 127 -4.67 -20.45 5.07
N LYS A 128 -3.66 -21.29 5.34
CA LYS A 128 -3.19 -21.58 6.70
C LYS A 128 -2.62 -20.32 7.36
N ALA A 129 -1.73 -19.60 6.68
CA ALA A 129 -1.12 -18.38 7.19
C ALA A 129 -2.18 -17.29 7.48
N LYS A 130 -3.19 -17.13 6.62
CA LYS A 130 -4.29 -16.20 6.83
C LYS A 130 -5.07 -16.50 8.12
N ARG A 131 -5.47 -17.76 8.32
CA ARG A 131 -6.19 -18.17 9.54
C ARG A 131 -5.39 -17.87 10.80
N ILE A 132 -4.08 -18.14 10.78
CA ILE A 132 -3.19 -17.81 11.91
C ILE A 132 -3.13 -16.30 12.12
N ALA A 133 -2.92 -15.53 11.05
CA ALA A 133 -2.83 -14.08 11.11
C ALA A 133 -4.12 -13.46 11.69
N GLU A 134 -5.28 -13.90 11.22
CA GLU A 134 -6.58 -13.47 11.71
C GLU A 134 -6.77 -13.82 13.18
N SER A 135 -6.48 -15.07 13.57
CA SER A 135 -6.61 -15.52 14.97
C SER A 135 -5.70 -14.77 15.95
N ALA A 136 -4.55 -14.30 15.48
CA ALA A 136 -3.56 -13.56 16.27
C ALA A 136 -3.65 -12.04 16.07
N CYS A 137 -4.68 -11.53 15.37
CA CYS A 137 -4.87 -10.10 15.07
C CYS A 137 -3.67 -9.46 14.32
N VAL A 138 -2.95 -10.24 13.52
CA VAL A 138 -1.89 -9.77 12.62
C VAL A 138 -2.53 -9.17 11.38
N LYS A 139 -2.25 -7.89 11.11
CA LYS A 139 -2.66 -7.27 9.84
C LYS A 139 -1.79 -7.81 8.73
N PHE A 140 -2.34 -7.98 7.53
CA PHE A 140 -1.55 -8.37 6.37
C PHE A 140 -1.83 -7.51 5.15
N TRP A 141 -0.76 -7.17 4.44
CA TRP A 141 -0.78 -6.46 3.17
C TRP A 141 -0.32 -7.43 2.10
N GLU A 142 -1.31 -8.09 1.48
CA GLU A 142 -1.07 -8.86 0.26
C GLU A 142 -1.00 -7.91 -0.95
N ARG A 143 -0.66 -8.48 -2.11
CA ARG A 143 -0.43 -7.77 -3.37
C ARG A 143 -1.39 -6.61 -3.64
N ASN A 144 -2.71 -6.84 -3.57
CA ASN A 144 -3.70 -5.80 -3.90
C ASN A 144 -3.64 -4.63 -2.92
N ARG A 145 -3.57 -4.91 -1.61
CA ARG A 145 -3.49 -3.87 -0.60
C ARG A 145 -2.16 -3.13 -0.66
N LEU A 146 -1.05 -3.85 -0.85
CA LEU A 146 0.27 -3.25 -1.02
C LEU A 146 0.26 -2.21 -2.15
N ILE A 147 -0.36 -2.53 -3.28
CA ILE A 147 -0.51 -1.60 -4.40
C ILE A 147 -1.26 -0.32 -3.99
N ASP A 148 -2.37 -0.47 -3.29
CA ASP A 148 -3.21 0.65 -2.88
C ASP A 148 -2.45 1.59 -1.92
N GLU A 149 -1.78 1.04 -0.92
CA GLU A 149 -0.97 1.80 0.05
C GLU A 149 0.15 2.58 -0.68
N LEU A 150 0.83 1.92 -1.62
CA LEU A 150 1.89 2.55 -2.42
C LEU A 150 1.38 3.61 -3.41
N ALA A 151 0.13 3.51 -3.85
CA ALA A 151 -0.47 4.49 -4.75
C ALA A 151 -0.79 5.80 -4.03
N ILE A 152 -1.13 5.76 -2.73
CA ILE A 152 -1.47 6.94 -1.91
C ILE A 152 -0.28 7.91 -1.83
N VAL A 153 0.90 7.40 -1.47
CA VAL A 153 2.13 8.21 -1.31
C VAL A 153 2.53 8.90 -2.61
N ASN A 154 2.34 8.24 -3.75
CA ASN A 154 2.70 8.83 -5.04
C ASN A 154 1.77 10.00 -5.44
N LYS A 155 0.50 9.99 -5.01
CA LYS A 155 -0.41 11.12 -5.27
C LYS A 155 -0.03 12.37 -4.47
N GLN A 156 0.45 12.19 -3.24
CA GLN A 156 0.94 13.30 -2.40
C GLN A 156 2.15 13.98 -3.08
N ARG A 157 3.10 13.17 -3.56
CA ARG A 157 4.26 13.66 -4.32
C ARG A 157 3.87 14.46 -5.58
N SER A 158 2.88 13.99 -6.35
CA SER A 158 2.44 14.70 -7.56
C SER A 158 1.72 16.03 -7.29
N ARG A 159 1.13 16.20 -6.09
CA ARG A 159 0.47 17.46 -5.68
C ARG A 159 1.44 18.49 -5.11
N GLU A 160 2.54 18.05 -4.49
CA GLU A 160 3.63 18.93 -4.03
C GLU A 160 4.49 19.47 -5.19
N LEU A 161 4.45 18.82 -6.36
CA LEU A 161 5.21 19.20 -7.56
C LEU A 161 4.47 20.14 -8.52
N THR A 162 3.21 20.52 -8.24
CA THR A 162 2.57 21.63 -8.97
C THR A 162 3.03 22.93 -8.33
N PRO A 163 3.80 23.79 -9.03
CA PRO A 163 4.19 25.07 -8.47
C PRO A 163 2.94 25.89 -8.22
N MET A 164 2.81 26.42 -7.01
CA MET A 164 1.91 27.53 -6.76
C MET A 164 2.33 28.65 -7.71
N HIS A 165 1.56 28.87 -8.77
CA HIS A 165 1.63 30.12 -9.50
C HIS A 165 1.13 31.23 -8.57
N SER A 166 2.02 32.19 -8.40
CA SER A 166 1.84 33.50 -7.77
C SER A 166 0.65 34.26 -8.35
#